data_AF-A0A7H0INH0-F1
#
_entry.id   AF-A0A7H0INH0-F1
#
_cell.length_a   1.000
_cell.length_b   1.000
_cell.length_c   1.000
_cell.angle_alpha   90.00
_cell.angle_beta   90.00
_cell.angle_gamma   90.00
#
_symmetry.space_group_name_H-M   'P 1'
#
loop_
_entity.id
_entity.type
_entity.pdbx_description
1 polymer ?
#
loop_
_entity_poly.entity_id
_entity_poly.type
_entity_poly.pdbx_seq_one_letter_code
_entity_poly.pdbx_strand_id
1 'polypeptide(L)'
;MSTGTDRATHGQLVWRLANKWRVAVDRALAPLGLTHAQYVVLASLHGMRREGRTPSQRQLADRTGLEALYVSKLARALESAGLLAREKDPRDPRAMRLTLTEEGAAVTGRAITLVQSLLDRLLDPLGGQDSERARVFKAELRALLDTPLTLSGDTPQETS
;
A
#
# COMPACT_ATOMS: atom_id res chain seq x y z
N MET A 1 36.52 24.46 -1.40
CA MET A 1 35.76 23.58 -2.32
C MET A 1 34.34 23.51 -1.78
N SER A 2 33.44 24.38 -2.24
CA SER A 2 32.07 24.47 -1.73
C SER A 2 31.26 23.25 -2.14
N THR A 3 30.68 22.62 -1.14
CA THR A 3 29.80 21.45 -1.17
C THR A 3 28.56 21.74 -2.01
N GLY A 4 28.47 21.13 -3.19
CA GLY A 4 27.28 21.12 -4.06
C GLY A 4 26.16 20.19 -3.59
N THR A 5 26.08 19.90 -2.29
CA THR A 5 25.04 19.05 -1.71
C THR A 5 23.90 19.93 -1.21
N ASP A 6 22.91 20.16 -2.07
CA ASP A 6 21.51 19.78 -1.82
C ASP A 6 20.57 20.48 -2.83
N ARG A 7 20.42 19.88 -4.02
CA ARG A 7 19.50 20.34 -5.08
C ARG A 7 18.29 19.43 -5.25
N ALA A 8 18.15 18.39 -4.42
CA ALA A 8 17.07 17.42 -4.57
C ALA A 8 15.78 18.01 -3.99
N THR A 9 14.72 18.06 -4.79
CA THR A 9 13.41 18.49 -4.28
C THR A 9 12.82 17.42 -3.37
N HIS A 10 11.90 17.81 -2.48
CA HIS A 10 11.13 16.87 -1.66
C HIS A 10 10.51 15.74 -2.49
N GLY A 11 9.91 16.08 -3.64
CA GLY A 11 9.32 15.10 -4.56
C GLY A 11 10.34 14.10 -5.12
N GLN A 12 11.55 14.56 -5.46
CA GLN A 12 12.62 13.66 -5.93
C GLN A 12 13.08 12.69 -4.83
N LEU A 13 13.22 13.18 -3.59
CA LEU A 13 13.59 12.33 -2.44
C LEU A 13 12.51 11.30 -2.13
N VAL A 14 11.24 11.71 -2.11
CA VAL A 14 10.07 10.83 -1.91
C VAL A 14 10.04 9.74 -2.99
N TRP A 15 10.17 10.11 -4.27
CA TRP A 15 10.15 9.15 -5.37
C TRP A 15 11.31 8.15 -5.29
N ARG A 16 12.54 8.62 -5.01
CA ARG A 16 13.71 7.73 -4.85
C ARG A 16 13.55 6.79 -3.66
N LEU A 17 13.04 7.29 -2.53
CA LEU A 17 12.80 6.48 -1.34
C LEU A 17 11.71 5.43 -1.60
N ALA A 18 10.58 5.81 -2.21
CA ALA A 18 9.50 4.90 -2.57
C ALA A 18 9.99 3.78 -3.50
N ASN A 19 10.81 4.10 -4.50
CA ASN A 19 11.40 3.10 -5.39
C ASN A 19 12.39 2.17 -4.69
N LYS A 20 13.29 2.73 -3.86
CA LYS A 20 14.23 1.93 -3.06
C LYS A 20 13.48 0.96 -2.15
N TRP A 21 12.44 1.44 -1.47
CA TRP A 21 11.57 0.64 -0.63
C TRP A 21 10.89 -0.46 -1.44
N ARG A 22 10.20 -0.11 -2.54
CA ARG A 22 9.51 -1.08 -3.40
C ARG A 22 10.42 -2.24 -3.80
N VAL A 23 11.62 -1.93 -4.31
CA VAL A 23 12.58 -2.95 -4.75
C VAL A 23 13.06 -3.81 -3.58
N ALA A 24 13.28 -3.24 -2.41
CA ALA A 24 13.68 -3.99 -1.23
C ALA A 24 12.57 -4.95 -0.76
N VAL A 25 11.31 -4.49 -0.77
CA VAL A 25 10.15 -5.33 -0.42
C VAL A 25 9.91 -6.42 -1.47
N ASP A 26 9.99 -6.11 -2.76
CA ASP A 26 9.89 -7.11 -3.83
C ASP A 26 10.91 -8.24 -3.64
N ARG A 27 12.16 -7.88 -3.31
CA ARG A 27 13.22 -8.89 -3.04
C ARG A 27 12.94 -9.71 -1.79
N ALA A 28 12.48 -9.09 -0.71
CA ALA A 28 12.16 -9.78 0.53
C ALA A 28 10.98 -10.75 0.37
N LEU A 29 10.03 -10.42 -0.51
CA LEU A 29 8.82 -11.19 -0.77
C LEU A 29 8.96 -12.24 -1.88
N ALA A 30 10.04 -12.19 -2.67
CA ALA A 30 10.29 -13.13 -3.76
C ALA A 30 10.21 -14.61 -3.33
N PRO A 31 10.71 -15.04 -2.14
CA PRO A 31 10.56 -16.42 -1.68
C PRO A 31 9.11 -16.85 -1.41
N LEU A 32 8.20 -15.89 -1.22
CA LEU A 32 6.76 -16.15 -1.05
C LEU A 32 6.00 -16.05 -2.38
N GLY A 33 6.68 -15.80 -3.51
CA GLY A 33 6.04 -15.61 -4.81
C GLY A 33 5.20 -14.33 -4.90
N LEU A 34 5.49 -13.32 -4.07
CA LEU A 34 4.70 -12.09 -3.99
C LEU A 34 5.47 -10.87 -4.51
N THR A 35 4.75 -9.99 -5.20
CA THR A 35 5.19 -8.61 -5.47
C THR A 35 4.74 -7.67 -4.35
N HIS A 36 5.36 -6.49 -4.26
CA HIS A 36 4.97 -5.44 -3.32
C HIS A 36 3.50 -5.05 -3.46
N ALA A 37 3.00 -4.92 -4.70
CA ALA A 37 1.60 -4.56 -4.94
C ALA A 37 0.63 -5.66 -4.46
N GLN A 38 0.95 -6.93 -4.69
CA GLN A 38 0.17 -8.05 -4.17
C GLN A 38 0.19 -8.09 -2.63
N TYR A 39 1.36 -7.84 -2.03
CA TYR A 39 1.48 -7.73 -0.58
C TYR A 39 0.62 -6.60 -0.01
N VAL A 40 0.61 -5.41 -0.63
CA VAL A 40 -0.23 -4.28 -0.17
C VAL A 40 -1.71 -4.66 -0.15
N VAL A 41 -2.20 -5.38 -1.17
CA VAL A 41 -3.57 -5.91 -1.24
C VAL A 41 -3.83 -6.90 -0.09
N LEU A 42 -2.96 -7.89 0.07
CA LEU A 42 -3.10 -8.94 1.09
C LEU A 42 -3.03 -8.39 2.52
N ALA A 43 -2.03 -7.55 2.83
CA ALA A 43 -1.84 -6.94 4.14
C ALA A 43 -3.00 -5.99 4.50
N SER A 44 -3.53 -5.26 3.52
CA SER A 44 -4.71 -4.40 3.72
C SER A 44 -5.95 -5.22 4.04
N LEU A 45 -6.20 -6.31 3.32
CA LEU A 45 -7.30 -7.24 3.61
C LEU A 45 -7.14 -7.90 4.98
N HIS A 46 -5.91 -8.26 5.36
CA HIS A 46 -5.61 -8.80 6.68
C HIS A 46 -5.97 -7.81 7.79
N GLY A 47 -5.57 -6.53 7.64
CA GLY A 47 -5.93 -5.47 8.59
C GLY A 47 -7.45 -5.25 8.67
N MET A 48 -8.13 -5.12 7.52
CA MET A 48 -9.58 -4.91 7.47
C MET A 48 -10.37 -6.10 8.04
N ARG A 49 -9.90 -7.34 7.84
CA ARG A 49 -10.50 -8.53 8.47
C ARG A 49 -10.44 -8.44 9.99
N ARG A 50 -9.33 -7.96 10.57
CA ARG A 50 -9.20 -7.75 12.03
C ARG A 50 -10.13 -6.65 12.55
N GLU A 51 -10.53 -5.71 11.70
CA GLU A 51 -11.57 -4.70 11.96
C GLU A 51 -13.00 -5.27 11.75
N GLY A 52 -13.16 -6.56 11.42
CA GLY A 52 -14.46 -7.18 11.15
C GLY A 52 -15.06 -6.82 9.78
N ARG A 53 -14.25 -6.31 8.85
CA ARG A 53 -14.69 -5.81 7.54
C ARG A 53 -14.34 -6.78 6.42
N THR A 54 -15.19 -6.79 5.39
CA THR A 54 -14.91 -7.47 4.12
C THR A 54 -15.12 -6.49 2.98
N PRO A 55 -14.05 -5.86 2.47
CA PRO A 55 -14.19 -4.75 1.54
C PRO A 55 -14.58 -5.21 0.14
N SER A 56 -15.22 -4.31 -0.60
CA SER A 56 -15.29 -4.40 -2.05
C SER A 56 -13.94 -4.03 -2.69
N GLN A 57 -13.76 -4.37 -3.97
CA GLN A 57 -12.57 -3.93 -4.74
C GLN A 57 -12.36 -2.41 -4.69
N ARG A 58 -13.45 -1.63 -4.76
CA ARG A 58 -13.39 -0.16 -4.67
C ARG A 58 -12.92 0.30 -3.30
N GLN A 59 -13.48 -0.24 -2.23
CA GLN A 59 -13.05 0.11 -0.87
C GLN A 59 -11.58 -0.25 -0.61
N LEU A 60 -11.10 -1.33 -1.22
CA LEU A 60 -9.68 -1.70 -1.14
C LEU A 60 -8.78 -0.75 -1.95
N ALA A 61 -9.24 -0.32 -3.13
CA ALA A 61 -8.58 0.71 -3.93
C ALA A 61 -8.42 2.01 -3.14
N ASP A 62 -9.52 2.51 -2.57
CA ASP A 62 -9.54 3.72 -1.74
C ASP A 62 -8.58 3.60 -0.55
N ARG A 63 -8.51 2.41 0.09
CA ARG A 63 -7.62 2.16 1.24
C ARG A 63 -6.14 2.10 0.86
N THR A 64 -5.81 1.59 -0.33
CA THR A 64 -4.43 1.36 -0.77
C THR A 64 -3.86 2.50 -1.61
N GLY A 65 -4.70 3.41 -2.09
CA GLY A 65 -4.32 4.43 -3.07
C GLY A 65 -4.02 3.87 -4.46
N LEU A 66 -4.39 2.62 -4.72
CA LEU A 66 -4.23 1.98 -6.02
C LEU A 66 -5.48 2.19 -6.87
N GLU A 67 -5.30 2.28 -8.19
CA GLU A 67 -6.41 2.32 -9.15
C GLU A 67 -7.30 1.06 -9.05
N ALA A 68 -8.62 1.23 -9.10
CA ALA A 68 -9.58 0.13 -8.93
C ALA A 68 -9.39 -0.99 -9.97
N LEU A 69 -9.07 -0.63 -11.22
CA LEU A 69 -8.76 -1.61 -12.27
C LEU A 69 -7.49 -2.42 -11.93
N TYR A 70 -6.49 -1.77 -11.35
CA TYR A 70 -5.26 -2.44 -10.95
C TYR A 70 -5.49 -3.38 -9.76
N VAL A 71 -6.25 -2.94 -8.75
CA VAL A 71 -6.71 -3.81 -7.65
C VAL A 71 -7.47 -5.01 -8.19
N SER A 72 -8.35 -4.83 -9.18
CA SER A 72 -9.09 -5.94 -9.80
C SER A 72 -8.15 -6.95 -10.47
N LYS A 73 -7.12 -6.48 -11.18
CA LYS A 73 -6.09 -7.33 -11.78
C LYS A 73 -5.29 -8.09 -10.72
N LEU A 74 -4.86 -7.43 -9.65
CA LEU A 74 -4.13 -8.06 -8.54
C LEU A 74 -5.00 -9.12 -7.83
N ALA A 75 -6.27 -8.81 -7.57
CA ALA A 75 -7.19 -9.73 -6.92
C ALA A 75 -7.42 -11.01 -7.74
N ARG A 76 -7.53 -10.92 -9.07
CA ARG A 76 -7.63 -12.09 -9.96
C ARG A 76 -6.37 -12.95 -9.93
N ALA A 77 -5.19 -12.33 -9.95
CA ALA A 77 -3.94 -13.06 -9.88
C ALA A 77 -3.77 -13.80 -8.54
N LEU A 78 -4.15 -13.14 -7.43
CA LEU A 78 -4.10 -13.72 -6.10
C LEU A 78 -5.17 -14.80 -5.86
N GLU A 79 -6.35 -14.66 -6.48
CA GLU A 79 -7.37 -15.72 -6.52
C GLU A 79 -6.88 -16.95 -7.28
N SER A 80 -6.27 -16.75 -8.45
CA SER A 80 -5.65 -17.83 -9.23
C SER A 80 -4.50 -18.52 -8.47
N ALA A 81 -3.87 -17.82 -7.54
CA ALA A 81 -2.82 -18.36 -6.66
C ALA A 81 -3.38 -18.97 -5.36
N GLY A 82 -4.71 -19.04 -5.18
CA GLY A 82 -5.34 -19.61 -3.98
C GLY A 82 -5.29 -18.74 -2.72
N LEU A 83 -4.80 -17.49 -2.81
CA LEU A 83 -4.59 -16.61 -1.66
C LEU A 83 -5.80 -15.71 -1.34
N LEU A 84 -6.73 -15.60 -2.29
CA LEU A 84 -7.91 -14.74 -2.22
C LEU A 84 -9.14 -15.49 -2.71
N ALA A 85 -10.29 -15.20 -2.10
CA ALA A 85 -11.60 -15.54 -2.62
C ALA A 85 -12.37 -14.27 -3.01
N ARG A 86 -13.16 -14.36 -4.08
CA ARG A 86 -13.99 -13.27 -4.59
C ARG A 86 -15.45 -13.71 -4.61
N GLU A 87 -16.29 -12.99 -3.88
CA GLU A 87 -17.72 -13.30 -3.76
C GLU A 87 -18.55 -12.07 -4.16
N LYS A 88 -19.73 -12.30 -4.76
CA LYS A 88 -20.66 -11.19 -5.05
C LYS A 88 -21.12 -10.55 -3.74
N ASP A 89 -21.20 -9.23 -3.68
CA ASP A 89 -21.79 -8.57 -2.51
C ASP A 89 -23.30 -8.88 -2.47
N PRO A 90 -23.83 -9.42 -1.36
CA PRO A 90 -25.26 -9.67 -1.22
C PRO A 90 -26.14 -8.42 -1.36
N ARG A 91 -25.56 -7.24 -1.10
CA ARG A 91 -26.26 -5.93 -1.15
C ARG A 91 -26.10 -5.23 -2.48
N ASP A 92 -25.08 -5.60 -3.27
CA ASP A 92 -24.83 -5.07 -4.59
C ASP A 92 -24.23 -6.18 -5.49
N PRO A 93 -25.05 -6.85 -6.32
CA PRO A 93 -24.60 -7.93 -7.20
C PRO A 93 -23.55 -7.50 -8.24
N ARG A 94 -23.37 -6.19 -8.45
CA ARG A 94 -22.33 -5.62 -9.33
C ARG A 94 -20.98 -5.48 -8.62
N ALA A 95 -20.95 -5.54 -7.30
CA ALA A 95 -19.74 -5.45 -6.49
C ALA A 95 -19.21 -6.84 -6.13
N MET A 96 -17.88 -6.93 -6.03
CA MET A 96 -17.17 -8.12 -5.55
C MET A 96 -16.51 -7.83 -4.21
N ARG A 97 -16.84 -8.63 -3.20
CA ARG A 97 -16.17 -8.68 -1.89
C ARG A 97 -14.94 -9.56 -1.98
N LEU A 98 -13.90 -9.15 -1.27
CA LEU A 98 -12.61 -9.83 -1.24
C LEU A 98 -12.34 -10.39 0.16
N THR A 99 -11.99 -11.67 0.25
CA THR A 99 -11.63 -12.36 1.50
C THR A 99 -10.33 -13.12 1.33
N LEU A 100 -9.46 -13.08 2.34
CA LEU A 100 -8.31 -13.98 2.37
C LEU A 100 -8.81 -15.41 2.58
N THR A 101 -8.25 -16.35 1.81
CA THR A 101 -8.35 -17.77 2.12
C THR A 101 -7.53 -18.09 3.38
N GLU A 102 -7.62 -19.31 3.88
CA GLU A 102 -6.77 -19.75 5.00
C GLU A 102 -5.28 -19.72 4.62
N GLU A 103 -4.94 -20.23 3.43
CA GLU A 103 -3.59 -20.13 2.88
C GLU A 103 -3.16 -18.67 2.67
N GLY A 104 -4.05 -17.85 2.12
CA GLY A 104 -3.84 -16.42 1.95
C GLY A 104 -3.50 -15.72 3.27
N ALA A 105 -4.24 -16.03 4.34
CA ALA A 105 -3.99 -15.49 5.67
C ALA A 105 -2.62 -15.93 6.22
N ALA A 106 -2.25 -17.19 6.05
CA ALA A 106 -0.96 -17.72 6.50
C ALA A 106 0.22 -17.09 5.74
N VAL A 107 0.13 -17.02 4.41
CA VAL A 107 1.14 -16.36 3.55
C VAL A 107 1.26 -14.88 3.91
N THR A 108 0.13 -14.20 4.12
CA THR A 108 0.12 -12.79 4.50
C THR A 108 0.79 -12.55 5.84
N GLY A 109 0.58 -13.42 6.83
CA GLY A 109 1.26 -13.33 8.12
C GLY A 109 2.78 -13.39 7.98
N ARG A 110 3.30 -14.36 7.21
CA ARG A 110 4.75 -14.46 6.92
C ARG A 110 5.28 -13.21 6.19
N ALA A 111 4.53 -12.72 5.21
CA ALA A 111 4.89 -11.54 4.45
C ALA A 111 4.96 -10.29 5.32
N ILE A 112 4.00 -10.10 6.24
CA ILE A 112 4.00 -9.00 7.20
C ILE A 112 5.25 -9.05 8.08
N THR A 113 5.61 -10.21 8.63
CA THR A 113 6.83 -10.35 9.44
C THR A 113 8.08 -9.98 8.66
N LEU A 114 8.23 -10.47 7.42
CA LEU A 114 9.38 -10.15 6.56
C LEU A 114 9.48 -8.65 6.27
N VAL A 115 8.35 -8.02 5.95
CA VAL A 115 8.31 -6.57 5.66
C VAL A 115 8.57 -5.77 6.93
N GLN A 116 8.02 -6.14 8.09
CA GLN A 116 8.33 -5.48 9.37
C GLN A 116 9.82 -5.47 9.67
N SER A 117 10.49 -6.63 9.60
CA SER A 117 11.95 -6.71 9.82
C SER A 117 12.77 -5.90 8.80
N LEU A 118 12.27 -5.75 7.57
CA LEU A 118 12.90 -4.88 6.59
C LEU A 118 12.72 -3.40 6.94
N LEU A 119 11.55 -3.02 7.43
CA LEU A 119 11.25 -1.66 7.82
C LEU A 119 11.99 -1.21 9.07
N ASP A 120 12.24 -2.11 10.02
CA ASP A 120 13.12 -1.85 11.16
C ASP A 120 14.49 -1.35 10.66
N ARG A 121 15.13 -2.14 9.79
CA ARG A 121 16.43 -1.77 9.19
C ARG A 121 16.37 -0.49 8.36
N LEU A 122 15.28 -0.27 7.64
CA LEU A 122 15.11 0.94 6.82
C LEU A 122 15.01 2.21 7.71
N LEU A 123 14.48 2.06 8.92
CA LEU A 123 14.23 3.14 9.87
C LEU A 123 15.31 3.25 10.96
N ASP A 124 16.34 2.40 10.94
CA ASP A 124 17.52 2.51 11.82
C ASP A 124 18.12 3.94 11.87
N PRO A 125 18.26 4.70 10.75
CA PRO A 125 18.76 6.07 10.81
C PRO A 125 17.86 7.06 11.57
N LEU A 126 16.58 6.69 11.76
CA LEU A 126 15.63 7.41 12.60
C LEU A 126 15.58 6.84 14.03
N GLY A 127 16.33 5.79 14.36
CA GLY A 127 16.32 5.12 15.66
C GLY A 127 15.40 3.90 15.74
N GLY A 128 14.97 3.34 14.60
CA GLY A 128 14.08 2.18 14.53
C GLY A 128 12.59 2.54 14.44
N GLN A 129 11.73 1.54 14.20
CA GLN A 129 10.29 1.73 13.99
C GLN A 129 9.56 2.40 15.16
N ASP A 130 9.99 2.11 16.38
CA ASP A 130 9.39 2.60 17.62
C ASP A 130 10.06 3.87 18.15
N SER A 131 10.95 4.50 17.38
CA SER A 131 11.55 5.77 17.77
C SER A 131 10.57 6.93 17.64
N GLU A 132 10.79 7.98 18.40
CA GLU A 132 9.99 9.20 18.28
C GLU A 132 10.13 9.84 16.90
N ARG A 133 11.34 9.85 16.33
CA ARG A 133 11.58 10.38 14.98
C ARG A 133 10.82 9.60 13.91
N ALA A 134 10.72 8.28 14.04
CA ALA A 134 9.95 7.44 13.11
C ALA A 134 8.44 7.68 13.25
N ARG A 135 7.94 7.93 14.46
CA ARG A 135 6.53 8.31 14.68
C ARG A 135 6.20 9.67 14.07
N VAL A 136 7.05 10.67 14.31
CA VAL A 136 6.91 12.01 13.71
C VAL A 136 6.92 11.92 12.19
N PHE A 137 7.91 11.23 11.60
CA PHE A 137 7.99 11.04 10.16
C PHE A 137 6.73 10.37 9.58
N LYS A 138 6.19 9.34 10.26
CA LYS A 138 4.93 8.69 9.85
C LYS A 138 3.74 9.67 9.89
N ALA A 139 3.67 10.52 10.90
CA ALA A 139 2.61 11.53 11.02
C ALA A 139 2.72 12.60 9.92
N GLU A 140 3.93 13.05 9.60
CA GLU A 140 4.19 13.99 8.50
C GLU A 140 3.80 13.40 7.14
N LEU A 141 4.17 12.14 6.86
CA LEU A 141 3.75 11.44 5.65
C LEU A 141 2.22 11.33 5.55
N ARG A 142 1.54 11.07 6.68
CA ARG A 142 0.07 11.04 6.72
C ARG A 142 -0.51 12.41 6.38
N ALA A 143 -0.02 13.47 7.02
CA ALA A 143 -0.48 14.83 6.77
C ALA A 143 -0.30 15.22 5.28
N LEU A 144 0.82 14.84 4.67
CA LEU A 144 1.06 15.08 3.24
C LEU A 144 0.13 14.27 2.32
N LEU A 145 -0.18 13.02 2.67
CA LEU A 145 -1.13 12.19 1.90
C LEU A 145 -2.58 12.69 2.01
N ASP A 146 -2.95 13.25 3.17
CA ASP A 146 -4.29 13.78 3.41
C ASP A 146 -4.45 15.22 2.85
N THR A 147 -3.36 15.87 2.41
CA THR A 147 -3.40 17.22 1.85
C THR A 147 -3.95 17.18 0.41
N PRO A 148 -5.08 17.86 0.12
CA PRO A 148 -5.62 17.92 -1.23
C PRO A 148 -4.68 18.73 -2.15
N LEU A 149 -4.26 18.13 -3.25
CA LEU A 149 -3.54 18.82 -4.31
C LEU A 149 -4.56 19.38 -5.31
N THR A 150 -5.01 20.62 -5.12
CA THR A 150 -5.76 21.33 -6.14
C THR A 150 -4.77 21.85 -7.19
N LEU A 151 -4.75 21.22 -8.36
CA LEU A 151 -4.07 21.79 -9.52
C LEU A 151 -4.98 22.88 -10.08
N SER A 152 -4.55 24.15 -10.02
CA SER A 152 -5.29 25.26 -10.61
C SER A 152 -5.45 25.02 -12.12
N GLY A 153 -6.65 24.59 -12.53
CA GLY A 153 -6.98 24.19 -13.89
C GLY A 153 -8.37 23.55 -14.00
N ASP A 154 -8.85 22.88 -12.94
CA ASP A 154 -10.23 22.38 -12.85
C ASP A 154 -11.18 23.48 -12.34
N THR A 155 -11.31 24.57 -13.09
CA THR A 155 -12.53 25.38 -13.00
C THR A 155 -13.53 24.71 -13.94
N PRO A 156 -14.68 24.20 -13.46
CA PRO A 156 -15.76 23.81 -14.36
C PRO A 156 -16.12 25.04 -15.18
N GLN A 157 -15.94 24.95 -16.49
CA GLN A 157 -16.43 25.96 -17.42
C GLN A 157 -17.95 25.91 -17.31
N GLU A 158 -18.54 26.83 -16.55
CA GLU A 158 -19.98 27.03 -16.51
C GLU A 158 -20.44 27.33 -17.94
N THR A 159 -21.10 26.37 -18.55
CA THR A 159 -21.85 26.54 -19.78
C THR A 159 -23.12 27.33 -19.46
N SER A 160 -23.14 28.63 -19.76
CA SER A 160 -24.22 29.36 -20.46
C SER A 160 -23.95 30.85 -20.49
#